data_AF-A0A2N5KRX9-F1
#
_entry.id   AF-A0A2N5KRX9-F1
#
_cell.length_a   1.000
_cell.length_b   1.000
_cell.length_c   1.000
_cell.angle_alpha   90.00
_cell.angle_beta   90.00
_cell.angle_gamma   90.00
#
_symmetry.space_group_name_H-M   'P 1'
#
loop_
_entity.id
_entity.type
_entity.pdbx_description
1 polymer ?
#
loop_
_entity_poly.entity_id
_entity_poly.type
_entity_poly.pdbx_seq_one_letter_code
_entity_poly.pdbx_strand_id
1 'polypeptide(L)'
;MSMVNEGATHPRGEALYEELLFIHGMIRQSLDTVSVLVDQVTGGAPAEQIRASVDELASTSLLWRLRESCMQYCYFVHLHHNHEDTHWFPALRGVNPELHPVIDRLEADHRLVSEHLDAVETAARRVDDDEPSRADLADGLRRLAEHLTSHLDYEETNLGPTLRRIRSWSLDRR
;
A
#
# COMPACT_ATOMS: atom_id res chain seq x y z
N MET A 1 -26.55 18.09 -5.62
CA MET A 1 -26.75 16.91 -6.47
C MET A 1 -26.06 15.74 -5.78
N SER A 2 -26.71 14.57 -5.66
CA SER A 2 -26.13 13.41 -4.96
C SER A 2 -24.82 12.95 -5.63
N MET A 3 -23.78 12.69 -4.85
CA MET A 3 -22.47 12.23 -5.34
C MET A 3 -22.46 10.72 -5.70
N VAL A 4 -23.50 10.00 -5.29
CA VAL A 4 -23.63 8.54 -5.41
C VAL A 4 -24.89 8.20 -6.21
N ASN A 5 -24.79 7.17 -7.05
CA ASN A 5 -25.95 6.57 -7.70
C ASN A 5 -26.65 5.60 -6.73
N GLU A 6 -27.96 5.74 -6.57
CA GLU A 6 -28.74 4.77 -5.79
C GLU A 6 -28.91 3.48 -6.60
N GLY A 7 -28.35 2.37 -6.10
CA GLY A 7 -28.60 1.01 -6.59
C GLY A 7 -27.68 0.48 -7.72
N ALA A 8 -27.20 1.31 -8.64
CA ALA A 8 -26.39 0.86 -9.79
C ALA A 8 -24.98 1.47 -9.81
N THR A 9 -23.99 0.75 -10.33
CA THR A 9 -22.65 1.31 -10.56
C THR A 9 -22.67 2.39 -11.65
N HIS A 10 -21.60 3.17 -11.74
CA HIS A 10 -21.50 4.30 -12.67
C HIS A 10 -20.16 4.22 -13.42
N PRO A 11 -20.10 4.51 -14.74
CA PRO A 11 -18.87 4.34 -15.53
C PRO A 11 -17.64 5.03 -14.94
N ARG A 12 -17.85 6.21 -14.35
CA ARG A 12 -16.78 6.94 -13.65
C ARG A 12 -16.30 6.25 -12.37
N GLY A 13 -17.23 5.74 -11.57
CA GLY A 13 -16.90 5.01 -10.35
C GLY A 13 -16.18 3.69 -10.66
N GLU A 14 -16.60 3.00 -11.72
CA GLU A 14 -15.89 1.82 -12.23
C GLU A 14 -14.46 2.17 -12.65
N ALA A 15 -14.26 3.23 -13.43
CA ALA A 15 -12.91 3.65 -13.83
C ALA A 15 -11.99 3.99 -12.64
N LEU A 16 -12.53 4.64 -11.59
CA LEU A 16 -11.77 4.92 -10.37
C LEU A 16 -11.38 3.65 -9.62
N TYR A 17 -12.30 2.67 -9.57
CA TYR A 17 -12.01 1.40 -8.94
C TYR A 17 -11.04 0.55 -9.79
N GLU A 18 -11.09 0.62 -11.11
CA GLU A 18 -10.12 0.01 -12.01
C GLU A 18 -8.72 0.62 -11.83
N GLU A 19 -8.62 1.93 -11.65
CA GLU A 19 -7.36 2.63 -11.33
C GLU A 19 -6.77 2.16 -9.99
N LEU A 20 -7.62 2.05 -8.95
CA LEU A 20 -7.25 1.46 -7.65
C LEU A 20 -6.66 0.05 -7.84
N LEU A 21 -7.38 -0.84 -8.53
CA LEU A 21 -6.92 -2.20 -8.78
C LEU A 21 -5.63 -2.27 -9.59
N PHE A 22 -5.44 -1.37 -10.56
CA PHE A 22 -4.21 -1.29 -11.33
C PHE A 22 -3.01 -0.96 -10.45
N ILE A 23 -3.15 0.04 -9.56
CA ILE A 23 -2.10 0.41 -8.60
C ILE A 23 -1.81 -0.75 -7.64
N HIS A 24 -2.86 -1.36 -7.09
CA HIS A 24 -2.72 -2.52 -6.22
C HIS A 24 -2.04 -3.71 -6.90
N GLY A 25 -2.30 -3.93 -8.19
CA GLY A 25 -1.61 -4.95 -8.98
C GLY A 25 -0.10 -4.73 -9.04
N MET A 26 0.35 -3.48 -9.22
CA MET A 26 1.78 -3.15 -9.20
C MET A 26 2.41 -3.30 -7.80
N ILE A 27 1.64 -3.01 -6.74
CA ILE A 27 2.08 -3.25 -5.36
C ILE A 27 2.22 -4.76 -5.11
N ARG A 28 1.24 -5.58 -5.52
CA ARG A 28 1.33 -7.04 -5.41
C ARG A 28 2.52 -7.61 -6.18
N GLN A 29 2.83 -7.09 -7.36
CA GLN A 29 4.06 -7.47 -8.07
C GLN A 29 5.34 -7.12 -7.27
N SER A 30 5.33 -6.03 -6.51
CA SER A 30 6.45 -5.70 -5.62
C SER A 30 6.54 -6.69 -4.44
N LEU A 31 5.41 -7.21 -3.96
CA LEU A 31 5.35 -8.26 -2.93
C LEU A 31 5.83 -9.63 -3.43
N ASP A 32 5.67 -9.93 -4.71
CA ASP A 32 6.29 -11.11 -5.32
C ASP A 32 7.82 -11.02 -5.22
N THR A 33 8.40 -9.84 -5.48
CA THR A 33 9.84 -9.59 -5.31
C THR A 33 10.27 -9.70 -3.84
N VAL A 34 9.45 -9.23 -2.89
CA VAL A 34 9.70 -9.42 -1.45
C VAL A 34 9.75 -10.92 -1.10
N SER A 35 8.89 -11.74 -1.68
CA SER A 35 8.89 -13.18 -1.47
C SER A 35 10.16 -13.84 -1.99
N VAL A 36 10.62 -13.44 -3.19
CA VAL A 36 11.91 -13.88 -3.74
C VAL A 36 13.07 -13.49 -2.82
N LEU A 37 13.03 -12.29 -2.24
CA LEU A 37 14.06 -11.84 -1.30
C LEU A 37 14.06 -12.65 -0.01
N VAL A 38 12.89 -13.06 0.51
CA VAL A 38 12.80 -13.97 1.66
C VAL A 38 13.51 -15.29 1.34
N ASP A 39 13.30 -15.85 0.15
CA ASP A 39 13.97 -17.08 -0.30
C ASP A 39 15.49 -16.89 -0.43
N GLN A 40 15.97 -15.72 -0.88
CA GLN A 40 17.40 -15.41 -0.93
C GLN A 40 18.02 -15.32 0.46
N VAL A 41 17.36 -14.62 1.39
CA VAL A 41 17.84 -14.45 2.78
C VAL A 41 17.95 -15.81 3.47
N THR A 42 16.89 -16.62 3.38
CA THR A 42 16.79 -17.95 4.01
C THR A 42 17.61 -19.02 3.29
N GLY A 43 17.86 -18.85 1.99
CA GLY A 43 18.74 -19.70 1.20
C GLY A 43 20.23 -19.41 1.37
N GLY A 44 20.60 -18.43 2.20
CA GLY A 44 22.00 -18.14 2.51
C GLY A 44 22.73 -17.29 1.46
N ALA A 45 22.01 -16.51 0.64
CA ALA A 45 22.65 -15.55 -0.29
C ALA A 45 23.58 -14.59 0.48
N PRO A 46 24.74 -14.18 -0.06
CA PRO A 46 25.67 -13.30 0.65
C PRO A 46 25.00 -12.01 1.15
N ALA A 47 25.35 -11.56 2.36
CA ALA A 47 24.74 -10.37 2.98
C ALA A 47 24.85 -9.10 2.10
N GLU A 48 25.94 -8.94 1.35
CA GLU A 48 26.10 -7.84 0.40
C GLU A 48 25.07 -7.88 -0.73
N GLN A 49 24.80 -9.07 -1.27
CA GLN A 49 23.77 -9.26 -2.31
C GLN A 49 22.38 -8.95 -1.75
N ILE A 50 22.07 -9.41 -0.54
CA ILE A 50 20.78 -9.13 0.12
C ILE A 50 20.57 -7.62 0.28
N ARG A 51 21.58 -6.89 0.77
CA ARG A 51 21.52 -5.43 0.92
C ARG A 51 21.26 -4.75 -0.43
N ALA A 52 21.99 -5.13 -1.47
CA ALA A 52 21.80 -4.59 -2.81
C ALA A 52 20.38 -4.85 -3.36
N SER A 53 19.82 -6.04 -3.12
CA SER A 53 18.45 -6.36 -3.53
C SER A 53 17.39 -5.57 -2.77
N VAL A 54 17.60 -5.29 -1.48
CA VAL A 54 16.72 -4.39 -0.71
C VAL A 54 16.82 -2.96 -1.24
N ASP A 55 18.03 -2.46 -1.51
CA ASP A 55 18.23 -1.11 -2.04
C ASP A 55 17.62 -0.94 -3.45
N GLU A 56 17.72 -1.97 -4.30
CA GLU A 56 17.07 -2.00 -5.60
C GLU A 56 15.54 -2.01 -5.47
N LEU A 57 14.98 -2.85 -4.60
CA LEU A 57 13.55 -2.86 -4.31
C LEU A 57 13.09 -1.48 -3.81
N ALA A 58 13.86 -0.87 -2.89
CA ALA A 58 13.55 0.43 -2.31
C ALA A 58 13.56 1.57 -3.34
N SER A 59 14.46 1.51 -4.32
CA SER A 59 14.60 2.56 -5.34
C SER A 59 13.64 2.39 -6.53
N THR A 60 13.23 1.17 -6.85
CA THR A 60 12.46 0.89 -8.07
C THR A 60 10.98 0.61 -7.83
N SER A 61 10.63 0.02 -6.69
CA SER A 61 9.25 -0.44 -6.43
C SER A 61 8.30 0.71 -6.07
N LEU A 62 7.02 0.53 -6.38
CA LEU A 62 5.97 1.41 -5.86
C LEU A 62 5.78 1.20 -4.35
N LEU A 63 5.99 -0.01 -3.85
CA LEU A 63 5.93 -0.36 -2.43
C LEU A 63 6.73 0.62 -1.55
N TRP A 64 8.00 0.85 -1.87
CA TRP A 64 8.83 1.74 -1.06
C TRP A 64 8.52 3.22 -1.28
N ARG A 65 8.03 3.59 -2.46
CA ARG A 65 7.54 4.96 -2.70
C ARG A 65 6.27 5.26 -1.89
N LEU A 66 5.52 4.26 -1.44
CA LEU A 66 4.39 4.45 -0.50
C LEU A 66 4.85 4.92 0.88
N ARG A 67 6.07 4.59 1.33
CA ARG A 67 6.65 5.07 2.61
C ARG A 67 6.62 6.60 2.72
N GLU A 68 6.98 7.27 1.63
CA GLU A 68 7.02 8.74 1.53
C GLU A 68 5.61 9.38 1.47
N SER A 69 4.53 8.59 1.39
CA SER A 69 3.16 9.10 1.23
C SER A 69 2.39 9.23 2.55
N CYS A 70 2.77 8.50 3.61
CA CYS A 70 2.09 8.55 4.90
C CYS A 70 2.39 9.83 5.71
N MET A 71 3.49 10.55 5.43
CA MET A 71 3.88 11.77 6.13
C MET A 71 4.51 12.82 5.17
N GLN A 72 3.64 13.65 4.55
CA GLN A 72 3.91 14.89 3.80
C GLN A 72 4.58 14.85 2.39
N TYR A 73 3.83 15.43 1.44
CA TYR A 73 4.19 16.18 0.20
C TYR A 73 5.54 15.94 -0.49
N CYS A 74 5.50 15.34 -1.69
CA CYS A 74 6.26 15.81 -2.85
C CYS A 74 5.68 15.31 -4.19
N TYR A 75 6.16 15.91 -5.29
CA TYR A 75 5.52 15.86 -6.61
C TYR A 75 5.93 14.60 -7.40
N PHE A 76 4.93 13.94 -7.98
CA PHE A 76 4.98 12.89 -9.00
C PHE A 76 5.11 11.41 -8.57
N VAL A 77 5.36 11.06 -7.29
CA VAL A 77 5.15 9.67 -6.82
C VAL A 77 4.62 9.54 -5.38
N HIS A 78 3.64 10.38 -5.01
CA HIS A 78 3.03 10.37 -3.66
C HIS A 78 1.50 10.17 -3.70
N LEU A 79 0.95 9.51 -4.72
CA LEU A 79 -0.46 9.72 -5.12
C LEU A 79 -1.49 8.68 -4.68
N HIS A 80 -1.14 7.61 -3.99
CA HIS A 80 -2.15 6.60 -3.64
C HIS A 80 -2.71 6.79 -2.23
N HIS A 81 -2.04 6.29 -1.19
CA HIS A 81 -2.54 6.37 0.18
C HIS A 81 -2.64 7.82 0.71
N ASN A 82 -1.72 8.71 0.33
CA ASN A 82 -1.87 10.13 0.68
C ASN A 82 -3.12 10.74 0.03
N HIS A 83 -3.36 10.42 -1.24
CA HIS A 83 -4.53 10.93 -1.96
C HIS A 83 -5.81 10.33 -1.40
N GLU A 84 -5.74 9.09 -0.93
CA GLU A 84 -6.83 8.47 -0.19
C GLU A 84 -7.06 9.19 1.13
N ASP A 85 -6.08 9.23 2.02
CA ASP A 85 -6.15 9.85 3.34
C ASP A 85 -6.59 11.33 3.27
N THR A 86 -6.06 12.11 2.32
CA THR A 86 -6.28 13.57 2.27
C THR A 86 -7.43 13.99 1.37
N HIS A 87 -7.87 13.13 0.44
CA HIS A 87 -8.92 13.47 -0.52
C HIS A 87 -10.03 12.43 -0.60
N TRP A 88 -9.73 11.14 -0.75
CA TRP A 88 -10.78 10.14 -0.95
C TRP A 88 -11.51 9.80 0.34
N PHE A 89 -10.80 9.49 1.41
CA PHE A 89 -11.34 9.09 2.69
C PHE A 89 -12.27 10.17 3.27
N PRO A 90 -11.91 11.47 3.33
CA PRO A 90 -12.86 12.51 3.73
C PRO A 90 -14.11 12.60 2.85
N ALA A 91 -13.95 12.45 1.52
CA ALA A 91 -15.07 12.46 0.59
C ALA A 91 -15.98 11.23 0.76
N LEU A 92 -15.40 10.05 0.93
CA LEU A 92 -16.07 8.78 1.18
C LEU A 92 -16.83 8.79 2.51
N ARG A 93 -16.23 9.37 3.58
CA ARG A 93 -16.92 9.58 4.86
C ARG A 93 -18.15 10.48 4.74
N GLY A 94 -18.12 11.45 3.82
CA GLY A 94 -19.27 12.31 3.51
C GLY A 94 -20.33 11.64 2.62
N VAL A 95 -19.92 10.68 1.78
CA VAL A 95 -20.77 9.94 0.84
C VAL A 95 -21.45 8.74 1.47
N ASN A 96 -20.75 8.01 2.32
CA ASN A 96 -21.22 6.80 2.99
C ASN A 96 -20.70 6.76 4.44
N PRO A 97 -21.52 7.20 5.43
CA PRO A 97 -21.13 7.20 6.84
C PRO A 97 -20.75 5.82 7.39
N GLU A 98 -21.27 4.74 6.83
CA GLU A 98 -20.94 3.36 7.23
C GLU A 98 -19.47 3.01 6.95
N LEU A 99 -18.77 3.78 6.12
CA LEU A 99 -17.34 3.59 5.85
C LEU A 99 -16.42 4.18 6.93
N HIS A 100 -16.93 4.94 7.89
CA HIS A 100 -16.09 5.55 8.93
C HIS A 100 -15.18 4.52 9.64
N PRO A 101 -15.69 3.40 10.19
CA PRO A 101 -14.82 2.40 10.82
C PRO A 101 -13.91 1.66 9.82
N VAL A 102 -14.29 1.56 8.54
CA VAL A 102 -13.43 0.98 7.50
C VAL A 102 -12.23 1.88 7.27
N ILE A 103 -12.47 3.16 7.10
CA ILE A 103 -11.45 4.18 6.83
C ILE A 103 -10.54 4.36 8.05
N ASP A 104 -11.07 4.37 9.27
CA ASP A 104 -10.24 4.41 10.49
C ASP A 104 -9.23 3.27 10.55
N ARG A 105 -9.64 2.07 10.11
CA ARG A 105 -8.75 0.92 10.01
C ARG A 105 -7.72 1.09 8.90
N LEU A 106 -8.12 1.53 7.70
CA LEU A 106 -7.18 1.73 6.58
C LEU A 106 -6.09 2.74 6.94
N GLU A 107 -6.46 3.87 7.56
CA GLU A 107 -5.50 4.86 8.06
C GLU A 107 -4.55 4.27 9.13
N ALA A 108 -5.01 3.32 9.93
CA ALA A 108 -4.16 2.62 10.90
C ALA A 108 -3.21 1.62 10.22
N ASP A 109 -3.69 0.86 9.24
CA ASP A 109 -2.88 -0.07 8.45
C ASP A 109 -1.79 0.70 7.67
N HIS A 110 -2.07 1.91 7.15
CA HIS A 110 -1.05 2.76 6.50
C HIS A 110 0.14 3.05 7.43
N ARG A 111 -0.11 3.37 8.70
CA ARG A 111 0.95 3.61 9.68
C ARG A 111 1.77 2.36 9.95
N LEU A 112 1.11 1.21 10.09
CA LEU A 112 1.78 -0.09 10.31
C LEU A 112 2.64 -0.51 9.11
N VAL A 113 2.16 -0.31 7.88
CA VAL A 113 2.95 -0.55 6.67
C VAL A 113 4.21 0.31 6.68
N SER A 114 4.10 1.59 7.03
CA SER A 114 5.27 2.49 7.16
C SER A 114 6.27 1.98 8.20
N GLU A 115 5.80 1.55 9.36
CA GLU A 115 6.65 0.98 10.42
C GLU A 115 7.34 -0.31 9.97
N HIS A 116 6.65 -1.17 9.22
CA HIS A 116 7.23 -2.39 8.67
C HIS A 116 8.31 -2.11 7.62
N LEU A 117 8.11 -1.12 6.75
CA LEU A 117 9.12 -0.68 5.78
C LEU A 117 10.39 -0.18 6.49
N ASP A 118 10.24 0.65 7.52
CA ASP A 118 11.38 1.15 8.34
C ASP A 118 12.12 0.01 9.05
N ALA A 119 11.38 -0.98 9.56
CA ALA A 119 11.94 -2.15 10.22
C ALA A 119 12.75 -3.01 9.24
N VAL A 120 12.23 -3.26 8.03
CA VAL A 120 12.94 -4.02 6.99
C VAL A 120 14.22 -3.29 6.56
N GLU A 121 14.16 -1.98 6.32
CA GLU A 121 15.33 -1.20 5.94
C GLU A 121 16.42 -1.24 7.03
N THR A 122 15.98 -1.19 8.29
CA THR A 122 16.88 -1.27 9.45
C THR A 122 17.49 -2.66 9.61
N ALA A 123 16.71 -3.72 9.42
CA ALA A 123 17.20 -5.10 9.45
C ALA A 123 18.17 -5.37 8.29
N ALA A 124 17.85 -4.90 7.08
CA ALA A 124 18.71 -5.03 5.90
C ALA A 124 20.09 -4.40 6.11
N ARG A 125 20.16 -3.21 6.72
CA ARG A 125 21.44 -2.58 7.07
C ARG A 125 22.28 -3.38 8.07
N ARG A 126 21.63 -4.21 8.90
CA ARG A 126 22.26 -4.99 9.97
C ARG A 126 22.53 -6.43 9.57
N VAL A 127 22.02 -6.89 8.44
CA VAL A 127 22.19 -8.28 7.99
C VAL A 127 23.66 -8.59 7.75
N ASP A 128 24.11 -9.74 8.22
CA ASP A 128 25.46 -10.28 8.01
C ASP A 128 25.34 -11.77 7.63
N ASP A 129 26.47 -12.45 7.40
CA ASP A 129 26.50 -13.88 7.09
C ASP A 129 26.31 -14.77 8.34
N ASP A 130 25.36 -14.39 9.21
CA ASP A 130 24.93 -15.10 10.41
C ASP A 130 23.43 -15.40 10.41
N GLU A 131 23.05 -16.51 11.04
CA GLU A 131 21.65 -16.96 11.09
C GLU A 131 20.71 -15.98 11.83
N PRO A 132 21.06 -15.43 13.00
CA PRO A 132 20.19 -14.48 13.70
C PRO A 132 19.78 -13.25 12.89
N SER A 133 20.72 -12.56 12.24
CA SER A 133 20.41 -11.34 11.48
C SER A 133 19.58 -11.63 10.22
N ARG A 134 19.81 -12.79 9.59
CA ARG A 134 19.00 -13.29 8.47
C ARG A 134 17.58 -13.61 8.89
N ALA A 135 17.41 -14.28 10.02
CA ALA A 135 16.09 -14.60 10.55
C ALA A 135 15.28 -13.32 10.83
N ASP A 136 15.90 -12.29 11.43
CA ASP A 136 15.24 -11.00 11.70
C ASP A 136 14.77 -10.30 10.42
N LEU A 137 15.63 -10.24 9.39
CA LEU A 137 15.27 -9.65 8.10
C LEU A 137 14.16 -10.45 7.39
N ALA A 138 14.28 -11.77 7.35
CA ALA A 138 13.27 -12.63 6.71
C ALA A 138 11.90 -12.47 7.39
N ASP A 139 11.87 -12.40 8.71
CA ASP A 139 10.64 -12.17 9.46
C ASP A 139 10.06 -10.77 9.24
N GLY A 140 10.92 -9.75 9.12
CA GLY A 140 10.50 -8.39 8.75
C GLY A 140 9.82 -8.35 7.39
N LEU A 141 10.43 -8.98 6.39
CA LEU A 141 9.91 -9.07 5.02
C LEU A 141 8.57 -9.82 4.96
N ARG A 142 8.43 -10.95 5.68
CA ARG A 142 7.17 -11.70 5.76
C ARG A 142 6.06 -10.87 6.39
N ARG A 143 6.33 -10.20 7.52
CA ARG A 143 5.34 -9.33 8.19
C ARG A 143 4.86 -8.21 7.27
N LEU A 144 5.78 -7.56 6.55
CA LEU A 144 5.44 -6.54 5.56
C LEU A 144 4.52 -7.11 4.48
N ALA A 145 4.88 -8.25 3.90
CA ALA A 145 4.11 -8.86 2.82
C ALA A 145 2.71 -9.31 3.27
N GLU A 146 2.62 -9.98 4.42
CA GLU A 146 1.35 -10.43 5.00
C GLU A 146 0.43 -9.26 5.32
N HIS A 147 0.94 -8.25 6.02
CA HIS A 147 0.13 -7.10 6.42
C HIS A 147 -0.34 -6.29 5.22
N LEU A 148 0.56 -5.99 4.27
CA LEU A 148 0.17 -5.21 3.09
C LEU A 148 -0.80 -5.97 2.18
N THR A 149 -0.61 -7.28 1.99
CA THR A 149 -1.60 -8.09 1.24
C THR A 149 -2.98 -8.02 1.90
N SER A 150 -3.04 -8.22 3.22
CA SER A 150 -4.30 -8.11 3.96
C SER A 150 -4.93 -6.73 3.89
N HIS A 151 -4.11 -5.67 3.84
CA HIS A 151 -4.57 -4.30 3.71
C HIS A 151 -5.23 -4.06 2.34
N LEU A 152 -4.55 -4.42 1.24
CA LEU A 152 -5.08 -4.26 -0.12
C LEU A 152 -6.40 -5.02 -0.31
N ASP A 153 -6.48 -6.26 0.18
CA ASP A 153 -7.69 -7.07 0.10
C ASP A 153 -8.85 -6.45 0.89
N TYR A 154 -8.55 -5.89 2.07
CA TYR A 154 -9.54 -5.22 2.91
C TYR A 154 -10.07 -3.95 2.24
N GLU A 155 -9.19 -3.13 1.67
CA GLU A 155 -9.58 -1.91 0.97
C GLU A 155 -10.47 -2.21 -0.24
N GLU A 156 -10.03 -3.12 -1.12
CA GLU A 156 -10.77 -3.49 -2.32
C GLU A 156 -12.17 -4.03 -2.00
N THR A 157 -12.27 -4.84 -0.94
CA THR A 157 -13.52 -5.43 -0.47
C THR A 157 -14.48 -4.38 0.07
N ASN A 158 -13.99 -3.44 0.89
CA ASN A 158 -14.86 -2.55 1.66
C ASN A 158 -15.13 -1.21 0.95
N LEU A 159 -14.16 -0.65 0.25
CA LEU A 159 -14.34 0.61 -0.49
C LEU A 159 -14.94 0.37 -1.88
N GLY A 160 -14.62 -0.76 -2.50
CA GLY A 160 -15.01 -1.08 -3.87
C GLY A 160 -16.49 -0.89 -4.19
N PRO A 161 -17.44 -1.37 -3.37
CA PRO A 161 -18.88 -1.17 -3.62
C PRO A 161 -19.31 0.31 -3.64
N THR A 162 -18.68 1.15 -2.81
CA THR A 162 -18.98 2.59 -2.75
C THR A 162 -18.31 3.32 -3.92
N LEU A 163 -17.03 3.05 -4.18
CA LEU A 163 -16.26 3.65 -5.27
C LEU A 163 -16.96 3.50 -6.63
N ARG A 164 -17.41 2.28 -6.93
CA ARG A 164 -18.11 1.95 -8.19
C ARG A 164 -19.41 2.75 -8.42
N ARG A 165 -20.01 3.32 -7.38
CA ARG A 165 -21.27 4.10 -7.47
C ARG A 165 -21.04 5.60 -7.57
N ILE A 166 -19.79 6.08 -7.50
CA ILE A 166 -19.48 7.51 -7.52
C ILE A 166 -19.72 8.09 -8.92
N ARG A 167 -20.49 9.18 -8.97
CA ARG A 167 -20.85 9.86 -10.24
C ARG A 167 -20.09 11.16 -10.46
N SER A 168 -19.70 11.83 -9.38
CA SER A 168 -18.98 13.09 -9.39
C SER A 168 -18.01 13.14 -8.21
N TRP A 169 -16.77 13.54 -8.46
CA TRP A 169 -15.78 13.78 -7.41
C TRP A 169 -15.71 15.27 -7.10
N SER A 170 -15.50 15.65 -5.84
CA SER A 170 -15.44 17.07 -5.43
C SER A 170 -14.28 17.84 -6.06
N LEU A 171 -13.32 17.15 -6.69
CA LEU A 171 -12.19 17.71 -7.42
C LEU A 171 -12.55 18.27 -8.82
N ASP A 172 -13.75 17.99 -9.35
CA ASP A 172 -14.22 18.56 -10.62
C ASP A 172 -14.65 20.03 -10.53
N ARG A 173 -14.71 20.60 -9.31
CA ARG A 173 -15.10 22.00 -9.11
C ARG A 173 -13.89 22.95 -9.17
N ARG A 174 -13.05 22.80 -10.20
CA ARG A 174 -12.05 23.82 -10.56
C ARG A 174 -12.44 24.49 -11.86
#